data_AF-A0A956Q7G4-F1
#
_entry.id   AF-A0A956Q7G4-F1
#
_cell.length_a   1.000
_cell.length_b   1.000
_cell.length_c   1.000
_cell.angle_alpha   90.00
_cell.angle_beta   90.00
_cell.angle_gamma   90.00
#
_symmetry.space_group_name_H-M   'P 1'
#
loop_
_entity.id
_entity.type
_entity.pdbx_description
1 polymer ?
#
loop_
_entity_poly.entity_id
_entity_poly.type
_entity_poly.pdbx_seq_one_letter_code
_entity_poly.pdbx_strand_id
1 'polypeptide(L)'
;MSPDQVLYQFYASLLQSQCNVSWNLFSKATRNKFAEWFLEELKRRNPDAVSAADLGLKEVMIMFGNNDSLVMKFFWRRFFFASGANEFARFGYFDVDSIEGKKAFVKATVRLPNGQVREFRLPLVNESGWKYAYVENN
;
A
#
# COMPACT_ATOMS: atom_id res chain seq x y z
N MET A 1 -21.83 1.78 -11.07
CA MET A 1 -20.71 2.51 -10.43
C MET A 1 -19.81 3.00 -11.54
N SER A 2 -19.30 4.23 -11.49
CA SER A 2 -18.42 4.75 -12.56
C SER A 2 -17.00 4.20 -12.43
N PRO A 3 -16.19 4.20 -13.52
CA PRO A 3 -14.77 3.85 -13.45
C PRO A 3 -13.99 4.62 -12.37
N ASP A 4 -14.26 5.93 -12.22
CA ASP A 4 -13.61 6.76 -11.20
C ASP A 4 -13.89 6.30 -9.77
N GLN A 5 -15.13 5.87 -9.50
CA GLN A 5 -15.52 5.33 -8.20
C GLN A 5 -14.83 4.00 -7.89
N VAL A 6 -14.61 3.15 -8.91
CA VAL A 6 -13.87 1.89 -8.80
C VAL A 6 -12.40 2.16 -8.50
N LEU A 7 -11.78 3.11 -9.21
CA LEU A 7 -10.39 3.52 -8.99
C LEU A 7 -10.17 4.07 -7.58
N TYR A 8 -11.08 4.94 -7.10
CA TYR A 8 -10.99 5.48 -5.75
C TYR A 8 -11.02 4.37 -4.68
N GLN A 9 -11.93 3.41 -4.82
CA GLN A 9 -12.02 2.27 -3.90
C GLN A 9 -10.81 1.34 -3.99
N PHE A 10 -10.27 1.13 -5.20
CA PHE A 10 -9.03 0.38 -5.43
C PHE A 10 -7.86 0.96 -4.64
N TYR A 11 -7.59 2.26 -4.79
CA TYR A 11 -6.53 2.95 -4.05
C TYR A 11 -6.70 2.84 -2.54
N ALA A 12 -7.93 3.03 -2.04
CA ALA A 12 -8.22 2.87 -0.62
C ALA A 12 -7.95 1.43 -0.14
N SER A 13 -8.27 0.43 -0.96
CA SER A 13 -8.06 -0.98 -0.63
C SER A 13 -6.59 -1.41 -0.65
N LEU A 14 -5.77 -0.90 -1.57
CA LEU A 14 -4.32 -1.15 -1.58
C LEU A 14 -3.67 -0.69 -0.28
N LEU A 15 -4.06 0.49 0.19
CA LEU A 15 -3.59 1.04 1.45
C LEU A 15 -4.07 0.22 2.66
N GLN A 16 -5.26 -0.38 2.58
CA GLN A 16 -5.85 -1.16 3.67
C GLN A 16 -5.33 -2.61 3.73
N SER A 17 -5.09 -3.24 2.58
CA SER A 17 -4.76 -4.67 2.45
C SER A 17 -3.38 -5.02 3.03
N GLN A 18 -2.45 -4.07 3.11
CA GLN A 18 -1.08 -4.39 3.54
C GLN A 18 -0.90 -4.57 5.04
N CYS A 19 -1.86 -4.18 5.89
CA CYS A 19 -1.63 -4.16 7.34
C CYS A 19 -2.56 -5.02 8.21
N ASN A 20 -3.78 -5.33 7.79
CA ASN A 20 -4.80 -5.79 8.75
C ASN A 20 -4.84 -7.32 8.97
N VAL A 21 -4.74 -8.13 7.91
CA VAL A 21 -5.03 -9.57 8.01
C VAL A 21 -3.95 -10.35 8.77
N SER A 22 -2.69 -9.92 8.70
CA SER A 22 -1.58 -10.66 9.30
C SER A 22 -1.25 -10.21 10.73
N TRP A 23 -1.46 -8.94 11.08
CA TRP A 23 -0.89 -8.38 12.31
C TRP A 23 -1.50 -8.91 13.60
N ASN A 24 -2.83 -9.01 13.66
CA ASN A 24 -3.54 -9.42 14.87
C ASN A 24 -3.48 -10.94 15.14
N LEU A 25 -2.98 -11.73 14.20
CA LEU A 25 -2.73 -13.17 14.37
C LEU A 25 -1.45 -13.43 15.18
N PHE A 26 -0.56 -12.44 15.31
CA PHE A 26 0.73 -12.61 15.95
C PHE A 26 0.73 -12.20 17.43
N SER A 27 1.50 -12.93 18.24
CA SER A 27 1.76 -12.56 19.64
C SER A 27 2.38 -11.16 19.73
N LYS A 28 2.25 -10.47 20.88
CA LYS A 28 2.89 -9.15 21.06
C LYS A 28 4.40 -9.20 20.85
N ALA A 29 5.05 -10.28 21.28
CA ALA A 29 6.49 -10.47 21.09
C ALA A 29 6.86 -10.64 19.60
N THR A 30 6.07 -11.43 18.85
CA THR A 30 6.25 -11.61 17.40
C THR A 30 6.03 -10.30 16.64
N ARG A 31 5.01 -9.54 17.03
CA ARG A 31 4.71 -8.21 16.48
C ARG A 31 5.87 -7.23 16.68
N ASN A 32 6.39 -7.12 17.91
CA ASN A 32 7.54 -6.26 18.21
C ASN A 32 8.76 -6.63 17.33
N LYS A 33 9.11 -7.93 17.27
CA LYS A 33 10.23 -8.40 16.44
C LYS A 33 10.03 -8.08 14.96
N PHE A 34 8.81 -8.25 14.45
CA PHE A 34 8.50 -7.93 13.06
C PHE A 34 8.61 -6.42 12.78
N ALA A 35 8.08 -5.58 13.68
CA ALA A 35 8.17 -4.14 13.53
C ALA A 35 9.61 -3.62 13.66
N GLU A 36 10.42 -4.22 14.53
CA GLU A 36 11.86 -3.94 14.65
C GLU A 36 12.58 -4.30 13.35
N TRP A 37 12.41 -5.52 12.86
CA TRP A 37 12.98 -5.98 11.60
C TRP A 37 12.57 -5.08 10.42
N PHE A 38 11.28 -4.73 10.34
CA PHE A 38 10.77 -3.86 9.28
C PHE A 38 11.37 -2.45 9.37
N LEU A 39 11.48 -1.88 10.57
CA LEU A 39 12.10 -0.58 10.78
C LEU A 39 13.60 -0.60 10.42
N GLU A 40 14.33 -1.66 10.77
CA GLU A 40 15.72 -1.84 10.39
C GLU A 40 15.88 -1.93 8.87
N GLU A 41 15.00 -2.68 8.20
CA GLU A 41 15.00 -2.79 6.74
C GLU A 41 14.70 -1.45 6.06
N LEU A 42 13.75 -0.67 6.61
CA LEU A 42 13.47 0.69 6.15
C LEU A 42 14.70 1.61 6.32
N LYS A 43 15.35 1.59 7.48
CA LYS A 43 16.57 2.35 7.76
C LYS A 43 17.71 1.97 6.83
N ARG A 44 17.85 0.69 6.51
CA ARG A 44 18.89 0.18 5.60
C ARG A 44 18.66 0.64 4.17
N ARG A 45 17.41 0.63 3.69
CA ARG A 45 17.08 0.97 2.29
C ARG A 45 16.94 2.47 2.05
N ASN A 46 16.38 3.21 3.01
CA ASN A 46 16.04 4.63 2.86
C ASN A 46 16.32 5.41 4.17
N PRO A 47 17.58 5.50 4.62
CA PRO A 47 17.94 6.09 5.92
C PRO A 47 17.47 7.55 6.04
N ASP A 48 17.67 8.36 4.99
CA ASP A 48 17.31 9.77 4.99
C ASP A 48 15.79 9.97 5.08
N ALA A 49 15.02 9.14 4.40
CA ALA A 49 13.56 9.18 4.44
C ALA A 49 13.01 8.79 5.80
N VAL A 50 13.59 7.77 6.43
CA VAL A 50 13.23 7.36 7.80
C VAL A 50 13.53 8.46 8.80
N SER A 51 14.69 9.12 8.67
CA SER A 51 15.07 10.24 9.53
C SER A 51 14.17 11.46 9.31
N ALA A 52 13.93 11.85 8.05
CA ALA A 52 13.10 13.00 7.70
C ALA A 52 11.62 12.79 8.08
N ALA A 53 11.12 11.55 7.98
CA ALA A 53 9.78 11.19 8.42
C ALA A 53 9.68 10.97 9.94
N ASP A 54 10.78 11.00 10.69
CA ASP A 54 10.86 10.75 12.14
C ASP A 54 10.12 9.45 12.53
N LEU A 55 10.51 8.34 11.90
CA LEU A 55 9.88 7.04 12.15
C LEU A 55 10.58 6.26 13.26
N GLY A 56 9.80 5.88 14.26
CA GLY A 56 10.19 4.97 15.33
C GLY A 56 9.43 3.66 15.32
N LEU A 57 9.82 2.77 16.23
CA LEU A 57 9.19 1.45 16.40
C LEU A 57 7.71 1.57 16.76
N LYS A 58 7.36 2.59 17.56
CA LYS A 58 5.98 2.85 17.99
C LYS A 58 5.08 3.18 16.81
N GLU A 59 5.56 3.98 15.87
CA GLU A 59 4.84 4.39 14.67
C GLU A 59 4.57 3.18 13.76
N VAL A 60 5.57 2.32 13.58
CA VAL A 60 5.44 1.06 12.82
C VAL A 60 4.45 0.10 13.50
N MET A 61 4.54 -0.05 14.83
CA MET A 61 3.61 -0.87 15.61
C MET A 61 2.17 -0.39 15.51
N ILE A 62 1.96 0.93 15.52
CA ILE A 62 0.64 1.54 15.36
C ILE A 62 0.11 1.32 13.94
N MET A 63 0.95 1.45 12.91
CA MET A 63 0.57 1.22 11.51
C MET A 63 -0.03 -0.18 11.33
N PHE A 64 0.60 -1.20 11.89
CA PHE A 64 0.08 -2.56 11.77
C PHE A 64 -1.04 -2.84 12.79
N GLY A 65 -1.01 -2.19 13.96
CA GLY A 65 -1.94 -2.40 15.07
C GLY A 65 -3.31 -1.75 14.93
N ASN A 66 -3.38 -0.60 14.25
CA ASN A 66 -4.61 0.15 14.12
C ASN A 66 -5.16 0.02 12.71
N ASN A 67 -6.37 -0.54 12.58
CA ASN A 67 -7.15 -0.52 11.33
C ASN A 67 -7.70 0.91 11.02
N ASP A 68 -7.16 1.92 11.71
CA ASP A 68 -7.46 3.31 11.45
C ASP A 68 -6.73 3.75 10.17
N SER A 69 -7.50 3.75 9.09
CA SER A 69 -7.04 4.18 7.78
C SER A 69 -6.47 5.60 7.77
N LEU A 70 -6.84 6.48 8.70
CA LEU A 70 -6.25 7.82 8.81
C LEU A 70 -4.84 7.73 9.37
N VAL A 71 -4.62 6.94 10.41
CA VAL A 71 -3.29 6.76 11.02
C VAL A 71 -2.35 6.08 10.02
N MET A 72 -2.81 5.05 9.32
CA MET A 72 -2.05 4.44 8.23
C MET A 72 -1.77 5.43 7.10
N LYS A 73 -2.77 6.24 6.69
CA LYS A 73 -2.57 7.29 5.69
C LYS A 73 -1.55 8.32 6.14
N PHE A 74 -1.57 8.78 7.39
CA PHE A 74 -0.62 9.77 7.89
C PHE A 74 0.80 9.20 8.00
N PHE A 75 0.93 7.97 8.50
CA PHE A 75 2.19 7.24 8.55
C PHE A 75 2.80 7.08 7.16
N TRP A 76 2.03 6.48 6.24
CA TRP A 76 2.50 6.26 4.87
C TRP A 76 2.73 7.58 4.19
N ARG A 77 1.87 8.58 4.31
CA ARG A 77 2.04 9.89 3.68
C ARG A 77 3.36 10.56 4.09
N ARG A 78 3.72 10.55 5.38
CA ARG A 78 5.01 11.10 5.85
C ARG A 78 6.19 10.36 5.23
N PHE A 79 6.20 9.04 5.35
CA PHE A 79 7.27 8.21 4.79
C PHE A 79 7.33 8.27 3.26
N PHE A 80 6.18 8.25 2.60
CA PHE A 80 6.00 8.22 1.15
C PHE A 80 6.45 9.53 0.49
N PHE A 81 6.16 10.67 1.12
CA PHE A 81 6.69 11.95 0.66
C PHE A 81 8.19 12.08 0.96
N ALA A 82 8.65 11.63 2.13
CA ALA A 82 10.07 11.70 2.49
C ALA A 82 10.96 10.75 1.68
N SER A 83 10.44 9.59 1.25
CA SER A 83 11.17 8.58 0.48
C SER A 83 11.17 8.83 -1.03
N GLY A 84 10.47 9.87 -1.50
CA GLY A 84 10.26 10.04 -2.93
C GLY A 84 9.41 8.94 -3.56
N ALA A 85 8.78 8.05 -2.77
CA ALA A 85 7.83 7.05 -3.28
C ALA A 85 6.57 7.71 -3.89
N ASN A 86 6.34 8.99 -3.60
CA ASN A 86 5.42 9.82 -4.37
C ASN A 86 5.69 9.79 -5.87
N GLU A 87 6.92 9.53 -6.30
CA GLU A 87 7.26 9.35 -7.70
C GLU A 87 6.52 8.17 -8.31
N PHE A 88 6.34 7.05 -7.58
CA PHE A 88 5.55 5.92 -8.10
C PHE A 88 4.08 6.30 -8.35
N ALA A 89 3.47 7.17 -7.52
CA ALA A 89 2.12 7.70 -7.77
C ALA A 89 2.10 8.91 -8.72
N ARG A 90 3.22 9.64 -8.84
CA ARG A 90 3.41 10.74 -9.80
C ARG A 90 3.59 10.21 -11.22
N PHE A 91 4.13 9.01 -11.34
CA PHE A 91 4.37 8.28 -12.59
C PHE A 91 3.38 7.15 -12.84
N GLY A 92 2.53 6.85 -11.84
CA GLY A 92 1.53 5.79 -11.85
C GLY A 92 0.19 6.30 -12.38
N TYR A 93 -0.18 5.86 -13.57
CA TYR A 93 -1.48 6.12 -14.18
C TYR A 93 -2.35 4.88 -14.06
N PHE A 94 -3.59 5.04 -13.62
CA PHE A 94 -4.48 3.93 -13.36
C PHE A 94 -5.76 4.11 -14.16
N ASP A 95 -6.17 3.04 -14.84
CA ASP A 95 -7.42 3.00 -15.60
C ASP A 95 -8.15 1.69 -15.33
N VAL A 96 -9.48 1.73 -15.39
CA VAL A 96 -10.29 0.52 -15.31
C VAL A 96 -10.29 -0.12 -16.69
N ASP A 97 -9.64 -1.27 -16.79
CA ASP A 97 -9.53 -2.03 -18.03
C ASP A 97 -10.83 -2.77 -18.36
N SER A 98 -11.38 -3.51 -17.39
CA SER A 98 -12.69 -4.17 -17.53
C SER A 98 -13.42 -4.34 -16.21
N ILE A 99 -14.75 -4.47 -16.29
CA ILE A 99 -15.64 -4.80 -15.17
C ILE A 99 -16.49 -6.01 -15.59
N GLU A 100 -16.40 -7.09 -14.83
CA GLU A 100 -17.05 -8.38 -15.09
C GLU A 100 -17.77 -8.84 -13.82
N GLY A 101 -19.01 -8.40 -13.64
CA GLY A 101 -19.83 -8.71 -12.48
C GLY A 101 -19.20 -8.23 -11.18
N LYS A 102 -18.72 -9.15 -10.33
CA LYS A 102 -18.04 -8.85 -9.06
C LYS A 102 -16.52 -8.74 -9.20
N LYS A 103 -15.96 -8.84 -10.41
CA LYS A 103 -14.53 -8.69 -10.68
C LYS A 103 -14.28 -7.46 -11.53
N ALA A 104 -13.15 -6.81 -11.33
CA ALA A 104 -12.67 -5.74 -12.20
C ALA A 104 -11.16 -5.87 -12.39
N PHE A 105 -10.64 -5.41 -13.51
CA PHE A 105 -9.21 -5.32 -13.74
C PHE A 105 -8.82 -3.84 -13.85
N VAL A 106 -7.81 -3.45 -13.07
CA VAL A 106 -7.22 -2.12 -13.15
C VAL A 106 -5.88 -2.23 -13.85
N LYS A 107 -5.68 -1.46 -14.91
CA LYS A 107 -4.39 -1.29 -15.56
C LYS A 107 -3.61 -0.22 -14.80
N ALA A 108 -2.47 -0.58 -14.23
CA ALA A 108 -1.52 0.33 -13.62
C ALA A 108 -0.33 0.53 -14.56
N THR A 109 -0.08 1.76 -14.97
CA THR A 109 1.02 2.14 -15.86
C THR A 109 2.02 2.97 -15.08
N VAL A 110 3.28 2.55 -15.00
CA VAL A 110 4.35 3.23 -14.26
C VAL A 110 5.39 3.72 -15.26
N ARG A 111 5.58 5.04 -15.36
CA ARG A 111 6.61 5.66 -16.20
C ARG A 111 7.82 6.11 -15.37
N LEU A 112 8.86 5.30 -15.30
CA LEU A 112 10.06 5.56 -14.51
C LEU A 112 10.83 6.81 -15.02
N PRO A 113 11.63 7.49 -14.16
CA PRO A 113 12.43 8.66 -14.55
C PRO A 113 13.40 8.41 -15.72
N ASN A 114 13.83 7.17 -15.90
CA ASN A 114 14.69 6.75 -17.03
C ASN A 114 13.91 6.57 -18.36
N GLY A 115 12.63 6.94 -18.40
CA GLY A 115 11.75 6.82 -19.57
C GLY A 115 11.11 5.44 -19.75
N GLN A 116 11.47 4.44 -18.94
CA GLN A 116 10.87 3.10 -19.05
C GLN A 116 9.40 3.12 -18.59
N VAL A 117 8.53 2.48 -19.37
CA VAL A 117 7.13 2.28 -19.03
C VAL A 117 6.90 0.83 -18.66
N ARG A 118 6.26 0.57 -17.52
CA ARG A 118 5.82 -0.76 -17.08
C ARG A 118 4.31 -0.75 -16.90
N GLU A 119 3.64 -1.79 -17.38
CA GLU A 119 2.19 -1.94 -17.25
C GLU A 119 1.88 -3.21 -16.44
N PHE A 120 0.91 -3.09 -15.54
CA PHE A 120 0.46 -4.17 -14.66
C PHE A 120 -1.06 -4.26 -14.75
N ARG A 121 -1.60 -5.49 -14.80
CA ARG A 121 -3.03 -5.74 -14.76
C ARG A 121 -3.38 -6.32 -13.39
N LEU A 122 -4.12 -5.55 -12.60
CA LEU A 122 -4.35 -5.82 -11.18
C LEU A 122 -5.82 -6.22 -10.97
N PRO A 123 -6.11 -7.42 -10.42
CA PRO A 123 -7.47 -7.87 -10.18
C PRO A 123 -8.09 -7.21 -8.94
N LEU A 124 -9.36 -6.86 -9.04
CA LEU A 124 -10.21 -6.41 -7.95
C LEU A 124 -11.43 -7.31 -7.81
N VAL A 125 -11.93 -7.45 -6.58
CA VAL A 125 -13.18 -8.14 -6.25
C VAL A 125 -14.11 -7.22 -5.45
N ASN A 126 -15.42 -7.36 -5.68
CA ASN A 126 -16.47 -6.62 -4.99
C ASN A 126 -17.28 -7.53 -4.05
N GLU A 127 -16.74 -7.71 -2.84
CA GLU A 127 -17.40 -8.49 -1.78
C GLU A 127 -18.07 -7.60 -0.73
N SER A 128 -17.56 -6.39 -0.54
CA SER A 128 -18.07 -5.36 0.39
C SER A 128 -17.50 -3.98 0.02
N GLY A 129 -17.51 -3.68 -1.29
CA GLY A 129 -16.69 -2.63 -1.91
C GLY A 129 -15.57 -3.24 -2.75
N TRP A 130 -15.08 -2.49 -3.73
CA TRP A 130 -13.99 -2.93 -4.60
C TRP A 130 -12.68 -2.98 -3.82
N LYS A 131 -12.08 -4.16 -3.75
CA LYS A 131 -10.81 -4.40 -3.07
C LYS A 131 -9.85 -5.10 -4.00
N TYR A 132 -8.56 -4.82 -3.86
CA TYR A 132 -7.53 -5.61 -4.51
C TYR A 132 -7.73 -7.09 -4.15
N ALA A 133 -7.81 -7.95 -5.16
CA ALA A 133 -7.95 -9.37 -4.94
C ALA A 133 -6.63 -9.89 -4.33
N TYR A 134 -6.73 -10.65 -3.24
CA TYR A 134 -5.56 -11.31 -2.67
C TYR A 134 -4.99 -12.26 -3.72
N VAL A 135 -3.79 -11.99 -4.21
CA VAL A 135 -3.07 -12.94 -5.05
C VAL A 135 -2.39 -13.89 -4.08
N GLU A 136 -3.02 -15.03 -3.80
CA GLU A 136 -2.26 -16.17 -3.29
C GLU A 136 -1.26 -16.54 -4.39
N ASN A 137 0.02 -16.26 -4.16
CA ASN A 137 1.07 -16.82 -5.00
C ASN A 137 1.02 -18.34 -4.82
N ASN A 138 0.55 -19.05 -5.84
CA ASN A 138 0.82 -20.48 -6.00
C ASN A 138 2.27 -20.68 -6.47
#